data_AF-A0A3L7E3N6-F1
#
_entry.id   AF-A0A3L7E3N6-F1
#
_cell.length_a   1.000
_cell.length_b   1.000
_cell.length_c   1.000
_cell.angle_alpha   90.00
_cell.angle_beta   90.00
_cell.angle_gamma   90.00
#
_symmetry.space_group_name_H-M   'P 1'
#
loop_
_entity.id
_entity.type
_entity.pdbx_description
1 polymer ?
#
loop_
_entity_poly.entity_id
_entity_poly.type
_entity_poly.pdbx_seq_one_letter_code
_entity_poly.pdbx_strand_id
1 'polypeptide(L)' 'MTDDNEGRKKKSLNPLQVIASVFAAGLGVQSSKNRERDFNQGRAGVFIAAGLIFTLGFIALMVVIVQLVLSGAGN' A
#
# COMPACT_ATOMS: atom_id res chain seq x y z
N MET A 1 -13.32 16.94 -43.10
CA MET A 1 -13.44 16.27 -41.79
C MET A 1 -12.58 17.05 -40.81
N THR A 2 -13.18 17.64 -39.78
CA THR A 2 -12.48 18.38 -38.72
C THR A 2 -12.04 17.38 -37.66
N ASP A 3 -10.73 17.27 -37.42
CA ASP A 3 -10.17 16.57 -36.26
C ASP A 3 -9.99 17.62 -35.17
N ASP A 4 -10.90 17.58 -34.19
CA ASP A 4 -11.01 18.56 -33.14
C ASP A 4 -9.93 18.35 -32.06
N ASN A 5 -9.14 19.39 -31.90
CA ASN A 5 -8.25 19.66 -30.78
C ASN A 5 -9.02 19.73 -29.46
N GLU A 6 -8.74 18.84 -28.50
CA GLU A 6 -8.96 19.14 -27.08
C GLU A 6 -7.69 18.91 -26.26
N GLY A 7 -7.03 20.02 -25.94
CA GLY A 7 -6.00 20.10 -24.92
C GLY A 7 -6.48 19.55 -23.60
N ARG A 8 -5.80 18.50 -23.11
CA ARG A 8 -6.02 17.90 -21.79
C ARG A 8 -5.91 18.97 -20.70
N LYS A 9 -7.02 19.58 -20.30
CA LYS A 9 -7.12 20.35 -19.06
C LYS A 9 -6.74 19.40 -17.92
N LYS A 10 -5.52 19.54 -17.38
CA LYS A 10 -5.11 18.85 -16.16
C LYS A 10 -6.04 19.28 -15.03
N LYS A 11 -7.11 18.52 -14.82
CA LYS A 11 -7.99 18.66 -13.67
C LYS A 11 -7.12 18.50 -12.43
N SER A 12 -7.06 19.54 -11.59
CA SER A 12 -6.35 19.46 -10.32
C SER A 12 -6.86 18.26 -9.54
N LEU A 13 -5.92 17.47 -9.00
CA LEU A 13 -6.28 16.30 -8.21
C LEU A 13 -7.07 16.80 -6.99
N ASN A 14 -8.28 16.29 -6.85
CA ASN A 14 -9.11 16.62 -5.69
C ASN A 14 -8.40 16.06 -4.43
N PRO A 15 -8.37 16.77 -3.29
CA PRO A 15 -7.88 16.23 -2.01
C PRO A 15 -8.36 14.80 -1.70
N LEU A 16 -9.59 14.47 -2.10
CA LEU A 16 -10.11 13.11 -1.97
C LEU A 16 -9.38 12.06 -2.84
N GLN A 17 -8.91 12.42 -4.04
CA GLN A 17 -8.05 11.55 -4.86
C GLN A 17 -6.67 11.38 -4.25
N VAL A 18 -6.16 12.42 -3.57
CA VAL A 18 -4.89 12.35 -2.87
C VAL A 18 -5.00 11.36 -1.70
N ILE A 19 -6.06 11.44 -0.91
CA ILE A 19 -6.32 10.46 0.17
C ILE A 19 -6.51 9.05 -0.40
N ALA A 20 -7.30 8.90 -1.46
CA ALA A 20 -7.51 7.61 -2.11
C ALA A 20 -6.19 7.01 -2.64
N SER A 21 -5.29 7.83 -3.16
CA SER A 21 -3.96 7.42 -3.61
C SER A 21 -3.07 6.97 -2.44
N VAL A 22 -3.12 7.69 -1.32
CA VAL A 22 -2.38 7.34 -0.09
C VAL A 22 -2.84 6.00 0.48
N PHE A 23 -4.14 5.72 0.45
CA PHE A 23 -4.67 4.43 0.85
C PHE A 23 -4.33 3.30 -0.13
N ALA A 24 -4.42 3.53 -1.45
CA ALA A 24 -4.00 2.55 -2.44
C ALA A 24 -2.50 2.21 -2.32
N ALA A 25 -1.67 3.21 -2.03
CA ALA A 25 -0.26 3.03 -1.75
C ALA A 25 0.00 2.22 -0.46
N GLY A 26 -0.77 2.46 0.61
CA GLY A 26 -0.68 1.69 1.87
C GLY A 26 -1.15 0.25 1.75
N LEU A 27 -2.09 -0.02 0.83
CA LEU A 27 -2.61 -1.36 0.53
C LEU A 27 -1.74 -2.13 -0.48
N GLY A 28 -0.59 -1.58 -0.88
CA GLY A 28 0.35 -2.29 -1.74
C GLY A 28 -0.15 -2.46 -3.17
N VAL A 29 -0.74 -1.41 -3.76
CA VAL A 29 -1.14 -1.40 -5.18
C VAL A 29 0.10 -1.55 -6.07
N GLN A 30 0.55 -2.79 -6.23
CA GLN A 30 1.60 -3.13 -7.15
C GLN A 30 1.00 -3.05 -8.55
N SER A 31 1.54 -2.12 -9.34
CA SER A 31 1.28 -2.06 -10.77
C SER A 31 1.46 -3.45 -11.39
N SER A 32 0.60 -3.80 -12.34
CA SER A 32 0.64 -5.08 -13.08
C SER A 32 2.04 -5.42 -13.61
N LYS A 33 2.82 -4.40 -13.97
CA LYS A 33 4.22 -4.51 -14.40
C LYS A 33 5.16 -5.06 -13.30
N ASN A 34 4.98 -4.66 -12.04
CA ASN A 34 5.77 -5.20 -10.93
C ASN A 34 5.42 -6.66 -10.70
N ARG A 35 4.12 -6.97 -10.70
CA ARG A 35 3.61 -8.33 -10.56
C ARG A 35 4.20 -9.23 -11.64
N GLU A 36 4.08 -8.88 -12.92
CA GLU A 36 4.55 -9.70 -14.02
C GLU A 36 6.07 -9.97 -13.96
N ARG A 37 6.88 -8.97 -13.60
CA ARG A 37 8.32 -9.15 -13.39
C ARG A 37 8.63 -10.08 -12.21
N ASP A 38 7.94 -9.90 -11.10
CA ASP A 38 8.21 -10.61 -9.85
C ASP A 38 7.74 -12.08 -9.94
N PHE A 39 6.69 -12.35 -10.71
CA PHE A 39 6.18 -13.69 -11.01
C PHE A 39 6.95 -14.41 -12.12
N ASN A 40 7.39 -13.73 -13.19
CA ASN A 40 8.18 -14.35 -14.26
C ASN A 40 9.62 -14.70 -13.85
N GLN A 41 10.15 -14.06 -12.79
CA GLN A 41 11.49 -14.36 -12.26
C GLN A 41 11.50 -15.46 -11.19
N GLY A 42 10.36 -16.11 -10.89
CA GLY A 42 10.30 -17.25 -9.95
C GLY A 42 10.49 -16.90 -8.47
N ARG A 43 10.37 -15.62 -8.08
CA ARG A 43 10.73 -15.14 -6.73
C ARG A 43 9.61 -15.23 -5.69
N ALA A 44 8.57 -16.03 -5.93
CA ALA A 44 7.39 -16.14 -5.06
C ALA A 44 7.74 -16.44 -3.58
N GLY A 45 8.74 -17.29 -3.34
CA GLY A 45 9.20 -17.60 -1.97
C GLY A 45 9.73 -16.39 -1.21
N VAL A 46 10.36 -15.43 -1.89
CA VAL A 46 10.87 -14.19 -1.27
C VAL A 46 9.73 -13.29 -0.82
N PHE A 47 8.64 -13.22 -1.60
CA PHE A 47 7.44 -12.46 -1.23
C PHE A 47 6.68 -13.09 -0.07
N ILE A 48 6.62 -14.43 -0.01
CA ILE A 48 6.00 -15.15 1.10
C ILE A 48 6.81 -14.94 2.38
N ALA A 49 8.15 -15.08 2.32
CA ALA A 49 9.01 -14.83 3.46
C ALA A 49 8.92 -13.37 3.95
N ALA A 50 8.94 -12.41 3.02
CA ALA A 50 8.78 -11.00 3.35
C ALA A 50 7.42 -10.71 4.00
N GLY A 51 6.34 -11.30 3.46
CA GLY A 51 5.00 -11.19 4.03
C GLY A 51 4.91 -11.76 5.44
N LEU A 52 5.49 -12.93 5.68
CA LEU A 52 5.51 -13.56 7.01
C LEU A 52 6.28 -12.73 8.04
N ILE A 53 7.46 -12.24 7.67
CA ILE A 53 8.27 -11.37 8.55
C ILE A 53 7.50 -10.09 8.88
N PHE A 54 6.87 -9.46 7.88
CA PHE A 54 6.04 -8.28 8.08
C PHE A 54 4.86 -8.55 9.01
N THR A 55 4.14 -9.64 8.81
CA THR A 55 2.99 -10.02 9.66
C THR A 55 3.41 -10.28 11.10
N LEU A 56 4.50 -11.02 11.32
CA LEU A 56 5.00 -11.28 12.67
C LEU A 56 5.44 -10.00 13.38
N GLY A 57 6.14 -9.11 12.67
CA GLY A 57 6.51 -7.79 13.18
C GLY A 57 5.30 -6.93 13.53
N PHE A 58 4.26 -6.95 12.69
CA PHE A 58 3.01 -6.23 12.95
C PHE A 58 2.28 -6.75 14.20
N ILE A 59 2.25 -8.07 14.40
CA ILE A 59 1.68 -8.68 15.60
C ILE A 59 2.47 -8.26 16.85
N ALA A 60 3.81 -8.32 16.81
CA ALA A 60 4.63 -7.88 17.93
C ALA A 60 4.39 -6.41 18.27
N LEU A 61 4.30 -5.55 17.26
CA LEU A 61 3.96 -4.14 17.43
C LEU A 61 2.60 -3.95 18.11
N MET A 62 1.57 -4.68 17.67
CA MET A 62 0.24 -4.64 18.29
C MET A 62 0.29 -5.08 19.76
N VAL A 63 1.05 -6.12 20.08
CA VAL A 63 1.22 -6.58 21.47
C VAL A 63 1.84 -5.50 22.34
N VAL A 64 2.91 -4.84 21.87
CA VAL A 64 3.54 -3.73 22.60
C VAL A 64 2.56 -2.59 22.82
N ILE A 65 1.80 -2.20 21.79
CA ILE A 65 0.77 -1.16 21.92
C ILE A 65 -0.27 -1.54 22.98
N VAL A 66 -0.78 -2.77 22.96
CA VAL A 66 -1.76 -3.25 23.94
C VAL A 66 -1.19 -3.22 25.35
N GLN A 67 0.06 -3.67 25.53
CA GLN A 67 0.72 -3.63 26.83
C GLN A 67 0.89 -2.20 27.36
N LEU A 68 1.28 -1.26 26.50
CA LEU A 68 1.37 0.16 26.86
C LEU A 68 0.02 0.72 27.28
N VAL A 69 -1.04 0.41 26.54
CA VAL A 69 -2.41 0.86 26.85
C VAL A 69 -2.88 0.28 28.19
N LEU A 70 -2.70 -1.02 28.42
CA LEU A 70 -3.07 -1.67 29.68
C LEU A 70 -2.27 -1.13 30.87
N SER A 71 -0.98 -0.83 30.68
CA SER A 71 -0.15 -0.23 31.72
C SER A 71 -0.56 1.21 32.05
N GLY A 72 -1.08 1.95 31.05
CA GLY A 72 -1.61 3.30 31.25
C GLY A 72 -3.02 3.33 31.84
N ALA A 73 -3.84 2.31 31.57
CA ALA A 73 -5.23 2.20 32.03
C ALA A 73 -5.40 1.45 33.37
N GLY A 74 -4.37 0.74 33.82
CA GLY A 74 -4.32 0.04 35.11
C GLY A 74 -3.78 0.87 36.28
N ASN A 75 -3.57 2.18 36.08
CA ASN A 75 -3.31 3.16 37.14
C ASN A 75 -4.56 4.01 37.40
#